data_AF-A0A9W4RHJ1-F1
#
_entry.id   AF-A0A9W4RHJ1-F1
#
_cell.length_a   1.000
_cell.length_b   1.000
_cell.length_c   1.000
_cell.angle_alpha   90.00
_cell.angle_beta   90.00
_cell.angle_gamma   90.00
#
_symmetry.space_group_name_H-M   'P 1'
#
loop_
_entity.id
_entity.type
_entity.pdbx_description
1 polymer ?
#
loop_
_entity_poly.entity_id
_entity_poly.type
_entity_poly.pdbx_seq_one_letter_code
_entity_poly.pdbx_strand_id
1 'polypeptide(L)'
;MSVKTPPIKDLLEVTEDKENRLTFMKNVSIPLKDSPLPIRANVYLPLTSEKTGRYPVLVTYGPYGKDIPYAKFFPKSFSEVNPEQKSKYSAWETPDPVYWTSQGYAIIRADERGLGQSPGFLDTMSRGTSECFFDVVEWAAEQPWSNGKVGLLGISYYAGSQWRVAARRPKGLAAIIPWEGMSDYYRDRCRHGGIYSNKFIGVWWNRQVLVNQYGRKDRSKLDFPPDGPGARGQEDTIEGDLPDDVLVANRQDQTKDNEANRFRDDDYYASKEYKLEDIEVPVLSVANWGGILLHLRGNVQGYLGAGSKLKYLRFITGRHDLPFYYPEEVELQKSFLDAFLKGDDRVGWSVPGKVSPVTLTLRKGNVGFNDAQREKAYEKREESAWPIPRTEYTKFFLTSDLGLTAAGPSSESKTVSYKALGSLENQQFVSFATAPFEQETEITGHVVAHLNVSVTPDNTGHDTDIDLFVTLRHIDPTGQEVFYTGTAGDPVPLVKGWLRVSNRKVHVENPRHKSWLPHREYLSTDVQPVKTGEIYAVDVELWPTNVVVDKGGKIVFEVASGDTQGSGIFQHSSDVDRPAIKFAGLNNIHFGQGLENYVTLPVIPSK
;
A
#
# COMPACT_ATOMS: atom_id res chain seq x y z
N MET A 1 20.18 -11.85 19.58
CA MET A 1 20.49 -13.30 19.62
C MET A 1 21.34 -13.65 18.41
N SER A 2 22.24 -14.63 18.49
CA SER A 2 23.02 -15.08 17.33
C SER A 2 22.15 -15.93 16.41
N VAL A 3 22.05 -15.54 15.14
CA VAL A 3 21.34 -16.32 14.11
C VAL A 3 22.10 -17.61 13.86
N LYS A 4 21.41 -18.74 13.86
CA LYS A 4 22.01 -20.04 13.50
C LYS A 4 21.74 -20.34 12.03
N THR A 5 22.76 -20.69 11.27
CA THR A 5 22.63 -21.07 9.85
C THR A 5 23.40 -22.36 9.60
N PRO A 6 23.08 -23.11 8.52
CA PRO A 6 24.03 -24.09 8.00
C PRO A 6 25.29 -23.37 7.45
N PRO A 7 26.38 -24.10 7.15
CA PRO A 7 27.57 -23.51 6.55
C PRO A 7 27.27 -22.84 5.21
N ILE A 8 27.65 -21.56 5.08
CA ILE A 8 27.42 -20.76 3.88
C ILE A 8 28.28 -21.29 2.72
N LYS A 9 27.68 -21.44 1.54
CA LYS A 9 28.35 -21.93 0.33
C LYS A 9 28.42 -20.83 -0.73
N ASP A 10 29.52 -20.67 -1.45
CA ASP A 10 29.50 -19.82 -2.65
C ASP A 10 29.18 -20.68 -3.88
N LEU A 11 28.04 -20.39 -4.52
CA LEU A 11 27.47 -21.20 -5.60
C LEU A 11 26.92 -20.29 -6.71
N LEU A 12 27.74 -19.31 -7.07
CA LEU A 12 27.52 -18.49 -8.25
C LEU A 12 27.50 -19.37 -9.50
N GLU A 13 26.38 -19.34 -10.22
CA GLU A 13 26.24 -19.95 -11.54
C GLU A 13 26.07 -18.86 -12.59
N VAL A 14 26.85 -18.90 -13.66
CA VAL A 14 26.77 -17.93 -14.76
C VAL A 14 26.34 -18.64 -16.04
N THR A 15 25.25 -18.18 -16.64
CA THR A 15 24.69 -18.73 -17.88
C THR A 15 24.53 -17.62 -18.92
N GLU A 16 25.00 -17.86 -20.14
CA GLU A 16 24.66 -17.02 -21.29
C GLU A 16 23.36 -17.54 -21.93
N ASP A 17 22.28 -16.80 -21.73
CA ASP A 17 21.01 -17.08 -22.39
C ASP A 17 20.94 -16.33 -23.72
N LYS A 18 21.43 -16.98 -24.77
CA LYS A 18 21.45 -16.42 -26.13
C LYS A 18 20.06 -16.21 -26.71
N GLU A 19 19.06 -16.99 -26.29
CA GLU A 19 17.67 -16.86 -26.73
C GLU A 19 17.08 -15.54 -26.22
N ASN A 20 17.27 -15.24 -24.93
CA ASN A 20 16.76 -14.02 -24.30
C ASN A 20 17.78 -12.87 -24.30
N ARG A 21 18.93 -13.05 -24.96
CA ARG A 21 20.01 -12.06 -25.11
C ARG A 21 20.48 -11.45 -23.77
N LEU A 22 20.64 -12.28 -22.76
CA LEU A 22 21.17 -11.85 -21.45
C LEU A 22 22.19 -12.82 -20.88
N THR A 23 23.04 -12.32 -19.99
CA THR A 23 23.83 -13.13 -19.07
C THR A 23 23.09 -13.20 -17.74
N PHE A 24 22.82 -14.40 -17.26
CA PHE A 24 22.18 -14.66 -15.98
C PHE A 24 23.20 -15.17 -14.97
N MET A 25 23.37 -14.46 -13.85
CA MET A 25 24.20 -14.85 -12.72
C MET A 25 23.28 -15.21 -11.55
N LYS A 26 23.17 -16.50 -11.23
CA LYS A 26 22.31 -17.01 -10.16
C LYS A 26 23.10 -17.10 -8.85
N ASN A 27 22.45 -16.77 -7.73
CA ASN A 27 22.97 -16.93 -6.35
C ASN A 27 24.23 -16.12 -6.01
N VAL A 28 24.40 -14.96 -6.64
CA VAL A 28 25.45 -13.99 -6.29
C VAL A 28 25.38 -13.67 -4.80
N SER A 29 26.52 -13.77 -4.11
CA SER A 29 26.69 -13.35 -2.72
C SER A 29 27.04 -11.87 -2.66
N ILE A 30 26.12 -11.08 -2.13
CA ILE A 30 26.35 -9.67 -1.82
C ILE A 30 26.85 -9.60 -0.37
N PRO A 31 28.11 -9.17 -0.14
CA PRO A 31 28.61 -8.97 1.21
C PRO A 31 27.89 -7.80 1.88
N LEU A 32 27.64 -7.92 3.18
CA LEU A 32 27.09 -6.86 4.02
C LEU A 32 28.19 -6.28 4.90
N LYS A 33 28.07 -5.01 5.28
CA LYS A 33 29.05 -4.33 6.13
C LYS A 33 28.96 -4.79 7.58
N ASP A 34 27.74 -4.89 8.09
CA ASP A 34 27.45 -5.17 9.51
C ASP A 34 27.05 -6.63 9.77
N SER A 35 27.20 -7.51 8.79
CA SER A 35 26.81 -8.92 8.91
C SER A 35 27.80 -9.84 8.16
N PRO A 36 28.26 -10.95 8.79
CA PRO A 36 29.06 -11.95 8.10
C PRO A 36 28.22 -12.83 7.14
N LEU A 37 26.90 -12.74 7.21
CA LEU A 37 25.97 -13.47 6.33
C LEU A 37 25.66 -12.62 5.09
N PRO A 38 25.75 -13.20 3.87
CA PRO A 38 25.49 -12.47 2.64
C PRO A 38 23.99 -12.33 2.36
N ILE A 39 23.65 -11.40 1.45
CA ILE A 39 22.38 -11.42 0.72
C ILE A 39 22.56 -12.18 -0.59
N ARG A 40 21.61 -13.05 -0.93
CA ARG A 40 21.59 -13.76 -2.21
C ARG A 40 20.79 -12.98 -3.25
N ALA A 41 21.40 -12.83 -4.41
CA ALA A 41 20.79 -12.17 -5.54
C ALA A 41 20.95 -12.94 -6.85
N ASN A 42 20.04 -12.64 -7.75
CA ASN A 42 20.11 -12.98 -9.16
C ASN A 42 20.44 -11.70 -9.94
N VAL A 43 21.43 -11.74 -10.82
CA VAL A 43 21.83 -10.61 -11.66
C VAL A 43 21.60 -10.97 -13.13
N TYR A 44 20.98 -10.05 -13.86
CA TYR A 44 20.70 -10.18 -15.29
C TYR A 44 21.38 -9.01 -16.01
N LEU A 45 22.28 -9.32 -16.94
CA LEU A 45 23.03 -8.33 -17.70
C LEU A 45 22.68 -8.45 -19.19
N PRO A 46 22.63 -7.33 -19.94
CA PRO A 46 22.52 -7.40 -21.40
C PRO A 46 23.68 -8.22 -22.01
N LEU A 47 23.36 -9.15 -22.90
CA LEU A 47 24.37 -9.92 -23.63
C LEU A 47 24.88 -9.09 -24.81
N THR A 48 26.07 -8.49 -24.66
CA THR A 48 26.69 -7.64 -25.69
C THR A 48 28.04 -8.20 -26.13
N SER A 49 28.44 -7.86 -27.36
CA SER A 49 29.79 -8.15 -27.88
C SER A 49 30.84 -7.15 -27.37
N GLU A 50 30.42 -6.07 -26.71
CA GLU A 50 31.30 -5.03 -26.18
C GLU A 50 31.75 -5.36 -24.76
N LYS A 51 33.05 -5.61 -24.57
CA LYS A 51 33.64 -6.04 -23.29
C LYS A 51 33.55 -5.02 -22.14
N THR A 52 33.06 -3.80 -22.39
CA THR A 52 33.12 -2.66 -21.44
C THR A 52 31.76 -2.01 -21.15
N GLY A 53 30.65 -2.64 -21.55
CA GLY A 53 29.31 -2.09 -21.30
C GLY A 53 29.06 -1.86 -19.80
N ARG A 54 28.78 -0.61 -19.42
CA ARG A 54 28.33 -0.22 -18.08
C ARG A 54 26.87 0.18 -18.14
N TYR A 55 26.05 -0.40 -17.30
CA TYR A 55 24.60 -0.28 -17.35
C TYR A 55 24.06 0.42 -16.10
N PRO A 56 23.01 1.24 -16.23
CA PRO A 56 22.17 1.55 -15.08
C PRO A 56 21.57 0.28 -14.49
N VAL A 57 21.36 0.26 -13.17
CA VAL A 57 20.93 -0.95 -12.46
C VAL A 57 19.54 -0.77 -11.85
N LEU A 58 18.63 -1.70 -12.08
CA LEU A 58 17.37 -1.78 -11.34
C LEU A 58 17.47 -2.86 -10.27
N VAL A 59 17.07 -2.52 -9.04
CA VAL A 59 17.17 -3.43 -7.90
C VAL A 59 15.79 -3.68 -7.28
N THR A 60 15.52 -4.95 -7.00
CA THR A 60 14.40 -5.40 -6.15
C THR A 60 14.95 -6.23 -4.98
N TYR A 61 14.42 -5.99 -3.79
CA TYR A 61 14.79 -6.67 -2.55
C TYR A 61 13.54 -6.93 -1.72
N GLY A 62 13.24 -8.20 -1.47
CA GLY A 62 11.97 -8.56 -0.82
C GLY A 62 11.78 -10.05 -0.54
N PRO A 63 10.60 -10.43 -0.01
CA PRO A 63 10.42 -11.70 0.67
C PRO A 63 9.86 -12.82 -0.20
N TYR A 64 9.53 -12.55 -1.47
CA TYR A 64 8.73 -13.46 -2.30
C TYR A 64 9.53 -14.52 -3.06
N GLY A 65 10.86 -14.57 -2.87
CA GLY A 65 11.70 -15.58 -3.49
C GLY A 65 12.16 -15.18 -4.89
N LYS A 66 13.45 -14.85 -5.00
CA LYS A 66 14.10 -14.43 -6.25
C LYS A 66 14.14 -15.52 -7.33
N ASP A 67 13.78 -16.76 -7.04
CA ASP A 67 13.80 -17.87 -8.00
C ASP A 67 12.39 -18.36 -8.36
N ILE A 68 11.34 -17.78 -7.78
CA ILE A 68 9.97 -18.25 -8.01
C ILE A 68 9.42 -17.66 -9.32
N PRO A 69 9.07 -18.48 -10.33
CA PRO A 69 8.51 -17.97 -11.57
C PRO A 69 7.09 -17.44 -11.35
N TYR A 70 6.76 -16.28 -11.92
CA TYR A 70 5.42 -15.69 -11.84
C TYR A 70 4.34 -16.69 -12.33
N ALA A 71 4.59 -17.38 -13.44
CA ALA A 71 3.70 -18.40 -13.99
C ALA A 71 3.32 -19.51 -12.99
N LYS A 72 4.14 -19.75 -11.97
CA LYS A 72 3.85 -20.69 -10.87
C LYS A 72 3.26 -19.94 -9.67
N PHE A 73 3.80 -18.77 -9.35
CA PHE A 73 3.36 -17.97 -8.20
C PHE A 73 1.88 -17.59 -8.28
N PHE A 74 1.40 -17.12 -9.43
CA PHE A 74 -0.02 -16.81 -9.64
C PHE A 74 -0.41 -17.01 -11.12
N PRO A 75 -0.73 -18.25 -11.55
CA PRO A 75 -0.93 -18.59 -12.96
C PRO A 75 -2.04 -17.80 -13.66
N LYS A 76 -3.16 -17.56 -12.96
CA LYS A 76 -4.30 -16.80 -13.51
C LYS A 76 -3.89 -15.36 -13.84
N SER A 77 -3.25 -14.67 -12.91
CA SER A 77 -2.76 -13.31 -13.16
C SER A 77 -1.68 -13.31 -14.25
N PHE A 78 -0.74 -14.25 -14.19
CA PHE A 78 0.32 -14.35 -15.20
C PHE A 78 -0.24 -14.49 -16.62
N SER A 79 -1.37 -15.18 -16.83
CA SER A 79 -1.96 -15.31 -18.18
C SER A 79 -2.45 -13.98 -18.76
N GLU A 80 -2.67 -12.95 -17.94
CA GLU A 80 -3.18 -11.63 -18.32
C GLU A 80 -2.08 -10.57 -18.47
N VAL A 81 -0.86 -10.83 -17.98
CA VAL A 81 0.28 -9.89 -18.07
C VAL A 81 0.56 -9.53 -19.55
N ASN A 82 1.10 -8.34 -19.81
CA ASN A 82 1.55 -7.97 -21.15
C ASN A 82 2.55 -9.02 -21.71
N PRO A 83 2.36 -9.58 -22.92
CA PRO A 83 3.28 -10.52 -23.54
C PRO A 83 4.75 -10.07 -23.57
N GLU A 84 5.03 -8.78 -23.72
CA GLU A 84 6.40 -8.24 -23.70
C GLU A 84 7.06 -8.31 -22.32
N GLN A 85 6.27 -8.47 -21.26
CA GLN A 85 6.72 -8.57 -19.86
C GLN A 85 6.60 -10.01 -19.32
N LYS A 86 6.39 -10.99 -20.21
CA LYS A 86 6.18 -12.42 -19.88
C LYS A 86 7.33 -13.28 -20.36
N SER A 87 8.44 -13.26 -19.64
CA SER A 87 9.57 -14.15 -19.89
C SER A 87 9.61 -15.33 -18.91
N LYS A 88 10.52 -16.29 -19.15
CA LYS A 88 10.80 -17.37 -18.17
C LYS A 88 11.44 -16.86 -16.87
N TYR A 89 11.90 -15.61 -16.85
CA TYR A 89 12.52 -14.97 -15.69
C TYR A 89 11.57 -14.04 -14.93
N SER A 90 10.36 -13.80 -15.42
CA SER A 90 9.37 -12.96 -14.74
C SER A 90 9.05 -13.48 -13.35
N ALA A 91 9.03 -12.59 -12.36
CA ALA A 91 8.57 -12.88 -11.01
C ALA A 91 7.52 -11.86 -10.56
N TRP A 92 6.65 -12.30 -9.65
CA TRP A 92 5.58 -11.51 -9.06
C TRP A 92 6.09 -10.14 -8.59
N GLU A 93 5.41 -9.07 -9.02
CA GLU A 93 5.65 -7.67 -8.60
C GLU A 93 7.02 -7.06 -8.95
N THR A 94 7.77 -7.69 -9.85
CA THR A 94 9.11 -7.22 -10.27
C THR A 94 9.16 -6.90 -11.77
N PRO A 95 10.09 -6.01 -12.20
CA PRO A 95 10.36 -5.76 -13.62
C PRO A 95 10.83 -7.05 -14.31
N ASP A 96 10.36 -7.29 -15.54
CA ASP A 96 10.79 -8.47 -16.31
C ASP A 96 12.26 -8.35 -16.78
N PRO A 97 13.16 -9.28 -16.41
CA PRO A 97 14.57 -9.13 -16.76
C PRO A 97 14.86 -9.12 -18.26
N VAL A 98 14.09 -9.84 -19.08
CA VAL A 98 14.33 -9.91 -20.53
C VAL A 98 13.97 -8.57 -21.18
N TYR A 99 12.82 -8.01 -20.84
CA TYR A 99 12.44 -6.69 -21.33
C TYR A 99 13.48 -5.64 -20.92
N TRP A 100 13.77 -5.49 -19.63
CA TRP A 100 14.60 -4.38 -19.16
C TRP A 100 16.08 -4.48 -19.57
N THR A 101 16.62 -5.70 -19.69
CA THR A 101 17.97 -5.88 -20.27
C THR A 101 18.01 -5.53 -21.76
N SER A 102 16.94 -5.80 -22.52
CA SER A 102 16.82 -5.32 -23.91
C SER A 102 16.80 -3.79 -24.01
N GLN A 103 16.34 -3.10 -22.95
CA GLN A 103 16.36 -1.64 -22.83
C GLN A 103 17.70 -1.10 -22.29
N GLY A 104 18.73 -1.95 -22.13
CA GLY A 104 20.06 -1.54 -21.68
C GLY A 104 20.20 -1.34 -20.17
N TYR A 105 19.36 -1.98 -19.36
CA TYR A 105 19.51 -2.01 -17.90
C TYR A 105 20.12 -3.33 -17.43
N ALA A 106 20.89 -3.29 -16.34
CA ALA A 106 21.17 -4.46 -15.53
C ALA A 106 20.07 -4.62 -14.47
N ILE A 107 19.68 -5.86 -14.16
CA ILE A 107 18.61 -6.14 -13.18
C ILE A 107 19.18 -6.99 -12.05
N ILE A 108 18.90 -6.59 -10.82
CA ILE A 108 19.19 -7.36 -9.61
C ILE A 108 17.88 -7.70 -8.92
N ARG A 109 17.67 -8.98 -8.65
CA ARG A 109 16.58 -9.48 -7.80
C ARG A 109 17.18 -10.21 -6.60
N ALA A 110 16.98 -9.64 -5.42
CA ALA A 110 17.59 -10.11 -4.18
C ALA A 110 16.53 -10.61 -3.19
N ASP A 111 16.84 -11.73 -2.54
CA ASP A 111 16.04 -12.24 -1.43
C ASP A 111 16.35 -11.44 -0.17
N GLU A 112 15.29 -11.02 0.53
CA GLU A 112 15.44 -10.36 1.83
C GLU A 112 16.11 -11.29 2.85
N ARG A 113 16.90 -10.71 3.77
CA ARG A 113 17.56 -11.42 4.87
C ARG A 113 16.61 -12.42 5.57
N GLY A 114 17.05 -13.67 5.72
CA GLY A 114 16.28 -14.74 6.37
C GLY A 114 15.23 -15.42 5.50
N LEU A 115 15.13 -15.06 4.22
CA LEU A 115 14.16 -15.57 3.26
C LEU A 115 14.86 -16.08 2.00
N GLY A 116 14.16 -16.94 1.26
CA GLY A 116 14.65 -17.46 0.00
C GLY A 116 15.98 -18.19 0.17
N GLN A 117 17.00 -17.74 -0.55
CA GLN A 117 18.38 -18.23 -0.40
C GLN A 117 19.24 -17.34 0.53
N SER A 118 18.71 -16.21 1.00
CA SER A 118 19.42 -15.30 1.90
C SER A 118 19.39 -15.79 3.36
N PRO A 119 20.53 -16.20 3.95
CA PRO A 119 20.59 -16.51 5.38
C PRO A 119 20.25 -15.30 6.24
N GLY A 120 19.82 -15.54 7.48
CA GLY A 120 19.65 -14.45 8.45
C GLY A 120 18.42 -14.60 9.35
N PHE A 121 18.09 -13.49 10.01
CA PHE A 121 16.91 -13.36 10.84
C PHE A 121 15.75 -12.82 9.99
N LEU A 122 14.65 -13.54 9.93
CA LEU A 122 13.45 -13.15 9.20
C LEU A 122 12.66 -12.15 10.05
N ASP A 123 12.70 -10.88 9.65
CA ASP A 123 11.90 -9.80 10.24
C ASP A 123 11.61 -8.78 9.14
N THR A 124 10.55 -9.04 8.38
CA THR A 124 10.22 -8.26 7.18
C THR A 124 9.84 -6.83 7.55
N MET A 125 10.14 -5.86 6.68
CA MET A 125 9.90 -4.43 6.91
C MET A 125 10.48 -3.95 8.26
N SER A 126 11.68 -4.39 8.59
CA SER A 126 12.38 -4.01 9.82
C SER A 126 13.51 -3.03 9.54
N ARG A 127 14.11 -2.49 10.60
CA ARG A 127 15.37 -1.77 10.48
C ARG A 127 16.46 -2.66 9.86
N GLY A 128 16.59 -3.90 10.33
CA GLY A 128 17.62 -4.82 9.86
C GLY A 128 17.53 -5.14 8.37
N THR A 129 16.31 -5.22 7.81
CA THR A 129 16.16 -5.44 6.37
C THR A 129 16.46 -4.18 5.56
N SER A 130 16.13 -2.99 6.07
CA SER A 130 16.54 -1.70 5.47
C SER A 130 18.06 -1.48 5.50
N GLU A 131 18.75 -1.98 6.55
CA GLU A 131 20.22 -2.01 6.62
C GLU A 131 20.82 -2.85 5.51
N CYS A 132 20.32 -4.08 5.33
CA CYS A 132 20.79 -4.95 4.25
C CYS A 132 20.49 -4.37 2.87
N PHE A 133 19.32 -3.76 2.67
CA PHE A 133 18.96 -3.19 1.37
C PHE A 133 19.86 -1.99 0.99
N PHE A 134 20.27 -1.18 1.97
CA PHE A 134 21.25 -0.11 1.73
C PHE A 134 22.56 -0.66 1.17
N ASP A 135 23.11 -1.71 1.79
CA ASP A 135 24.35 -2.35 1.32
C ASP A 135 24.16 -3.00 -0.07
N VAL A 136 23.00 -3.60 -0.34
CA VAL A 136 22.67 -4.15 -1.67
C VAL A 136 22.67 -3.06 -2.75
N VAL A 137 22.12 -1.88 -2.44
CA VAL A 137 22.12 -0.74 -3.38
C VAL A 137 23.54 -0.23 -3.63
N GLU A 138 24.35 -0.04 -2.59
CA GLU A 138 25.72 0.43 -2.77
C GLU A 138 26.58 -0.59 -3.52
N TRP A 139 26.45 -1.88 -3.17
CA TRP A 139 27.13 -2.95 -3.89
C TRP A 139 26.76 -2.96 -5.37
N ALA A 140 25.47 -2.79 -5.70
CA ALA A 140 24.99 -2.72 -7.08
C ALA A 140 25.60 -1.56 -7.86
N ALA A 141 25.78 -0.40 -7.21
CA ALA A 141 26.40 0.78 -7.82
C ALA A 141 27.89 0.58 -8.11
N GLU A 142 28.59 -0.26 -7.35
CA GLU A 142 30.04 -0.41 -7.39
C GLU A 142 30.53 -1.54 -8.31
N GLN A 143 29.63 -2.30 -8.91
CA GLN A 143 30.02 -3.39 -9.80
C GLN A 143 30.69 -2.89 -11.10
N PRO A 144 31.67 -3.62 -11.68
CA PRO A 144 32.38 -3.19 -12.88
C PRO A 144 31.49 -2.94 -14.11
N TRP A 145 30.35 -3.64 -14.18
CA TRP A 145 29.32 -3.52 -15.21
C TRP A 145 28.25 -2.47 -14.87
N SER A 146 28.31 -1.83 -13.71
CA SER A 146 27.41 -0.76 -13.30
C SER A 146 27.92 0.59 -13.78
N ASN A 147 27.01 1.49 -14.18
CA ASN A 147 27.35 2.89 -14.45
C ASN A 147 27.35 3.76 -13.17
N GLY A 148 27.14 3.16 -12.00
CA GLY A 148 27.09 3.84 -10.70
C GLY A 148 25.71 4.38 -10.33
N LYS A 149 24.69 4.23 -11.18
CA LYS A 149 23.33 4.71 -10.94
C LYS A 149 22.35 3.54 -10.77
N VAL A 150 21.71 3.52 -9.62
CA VAL A 150 20.73 2.50 -9.21
C VAL A 150 19.34 3.12 -9.15
N GLY A 151 18.36 2.43 -9.72
CA GLY A 151 16.93 2.74 -9.57
C GLY A 151 16.22 1.63 -8.85
N LEU A 152 15.18 1.99 -8.08
CA LEU A 152 14.30 1.01 -7.45
C LEU A 152 12.95 1.02 -8.16
N LEU A 153 12.47 -0.15 -8.53
CA LEU A 153 11.22 -0.35 -9.27
C LEU A 153 10.60 -1.68 -8.84
N GLY A 154 9.35 -1.65 -8.41
CA GLY A 154 8.59 -2.82 -8.01
C GLY A 154 7.28 -2.44 -7.35
N ILE A 155 6.42 -3.43 -7.11
CA ILE A 155 5.07 -3.25 -6.59
C ILE A 155 5.00 -3.63 -5.10
N SER A 156 4.00 -3.12 -4.35
CA SER A 156 3.63 -3.55 -2.99
C SER A 156 4.79 -3.53 -1.99
N TYR A 157 5.32 -4.69 -1.62
CA TYR A 157 6.44 -4.81 -0.69
C TYR A 157 7.68 -4.18 -1.28
N TYR A 158 7.97 -4.46 -2.55
CA TYR A 158 9.11 -3.89 -3.26
C TYR A 158 8.97 -2.39 -3.46
N ALA A 159 7.76 -1.83 -3.43
CA ALA A 159 7.51 -0.40 -3.42
C ALA A 159 7.68 0.20 -2.01
N GLY A 160 7.10 -0.43 -0.99
CA GLY A 160 7.18 0.03 0.40
C GLY A 160 8.61 0.02 0.96
N SER A 161 9.45 -0.94 0.53
CA SER A 161 10.86 -0.99 0.93
C SER A 161 11.69 0.14 0.30
N GLN A 162 11.28 0.70 -0.84
CA GLN A 162 11.99 1.81 -1.49
C GLN A 162 11.96 3.07 -0.64
N TRP A 163 10.79 3.41 -0.08
CA TRP A 163 10.66 4.58 0.80
C TRP A 163 11.64 4.50 1.98
N ARG A 164 11.76 3.31 2.56
CA ARG A 164 12.60 3.05 3.74
C ARG A 164 14.08 3.14 3.42
N VAL A 165 14.54 2.49 2.35
CA VAL A 165 15.96 2.51 2.00
C VAL A 165 16.37 3.85 1.42
N ALA A 166 15.50 4.53 0.66
CA ALA A 166 15.80 5.84 0.08
C ALA A 166 15.99 6.91 1.15
N ALA A 167 15.23 6.85 2.25
CA ALA A 167 15.42 7.74 3.39
C ALA A 167 16.80 7.58 4.05
N ARG A 168 17.49 6.47 3.82
CA ARG A 168 18.85 6.21 4.30
C ARG A 168 19.94 6.72 3.37
N ARG A 169 19.57 7.19 2.16
CA ARG A 169 20.48 7.81 1.18
C ARG A 169 21.69 6.94 0.81
N PRO A 170 21.52 5.66 0.40
CA PRO A 170 22.63 4.84 -0.08
C PRO A 170 23.32 5.48 -1.29
N LYS A 171 24.65 5.40 -1.32
CA LYS A 171 25.44 5.87 -2.46
C LYS A 171 25.02 5.14 -3.73
N GLY A 172 24.87 5.90 -4.81
CA GLY A 172 24.50 5.39 -6.14
C GLY A 172 23.00 5.28 -6.39
N LEU A 173 22.14 5.38 -5.36
CA LEU A 173 20.70 5.50 -5.59
C LEU A 173 20.38 6.80 -6.33
N ALA A 174 19.78 6.68 -7.51
CA ALA A 174 19.54 7.78 -8.44
C ALA A 174 18.05 8.09 -8.63
N ALA A 175 17.14 7.13 -8.41
CA ALA A 175 15.70 7.34 -8.49
C ALA A 175 14.90 6.20 -7.84
N ILE A 176 13.67 6.47 -7.41
CA ILE A 176 12.72 5.45 -6.95
C ILE A 176 11.36 5.56 -7.66
N ILE A 177 10.74 4.41 -7.94
CA ILE A 177 9.37 4.30 -8.42
C ILE A 177 8.58 3.38 -7.48
N PRO A 178 8.04 3.91 -6.37
CA PRO A 178 7.15 3.15 -5.49
C PRO A 178 5.79 2.97 -6.18
N TRP A 179 5.59 1.83 -6.83
CA TRP A 179 4.33 1.49 -7.48
C TRP A 179 3.39 0.78 -6.51
N GLU A 180 2.31 1.44 -6.08
CA GLU A 180 1.41 0.89 -5.06
C GLU A 180 2.14 0.39 -3.81
N GLY A 181 2.80 1.29 -3.07
CA GLY A 181 3.62 0.97 -1.90
C GLY A 181 3.24 1.76 -0.65
N MET A 182 3.09 1.05 0.48
CA MET A 182 2.86 1.69 1.78
C MET A 182 4.05 2.55 2.21
N SER A 183 3.80 3.73 2.78
CA SER A 183 4.84 4.61 3.33
C SER A 183 4.87 4.60 4.86
N ASP A 184 3.76 4.23 5.48
CA ASP A 184 3.60 4.13 6.92
C ASP A 184 3.20 2.70 7.29
N TYR A 185 4.14 1.96 7.87
CA TYR A 185 3.93 0.55 8.20
C TYR A 185 2.74 0.33 9.14
N TYR A 186 2.47 1.28 10.04
CA TYR A 186 1.37 1.21 10.98
C TYR A 186 0.05 1.60 10.31
N ARG A 187 -0.05 2.82 9.79
CA ARG A 187 -1.33 3.43 9.36
C ARG A 187 -1.85 2.91 8.03
N ASP A 188 -0.97 2.50 7.13
CA ASP A 188 -1.36 2.10 5.77
C ASP A 188 -1.63 0.59 5.67
N ARG A 189 -1.17 -0.21 6.65
CA ARG A 189 -1.19 -1.68 6.56
C ARG A 189 -1.70 -2.37 7.81
N CYS A 190 -1.10 -2.07 8.96
CA CYS A 190 -1.33 -2.88 10.16
C CYS A 190 -2.57 -2.43 10.92
N ARG A 191 -2.77 -1.12 11.06
CA ARG A 191 -3.85 -0.54 11.86
C ARG A 191 -4.48 0.67 11.17
N HIS A 192 -5.66 0.48 10.58
CA HIS A 192 -6.45 1.56 10.01
C HIS A 192 -7.23 2.27 11.12
N GLY A 193 -6.99 3.56 11.32
CA GLY A 193 -7.65 4.30 12.41
C GLY A 193 -7.31 3.78 13.82
N GLY A 194 -6.27 2.96 13.96
CA GLY A 194 -5.91 2.24 15.20
C GLY A 194 -6.55 0.85 15.36
N ILE A 195 -7.39 0.41 14.42
CA ILE A 195 -8.06 -0.91 14.42
C ILE A 195 -7.19 -1.92 13.69
N TYR A 196 -6.96 -3.11 14.25
CA TYR A 196 -6.07 -4.13 13.65
C TYR A 196 -6.65 -4.75 12.37
N SER A 197 -5.95 -4.59 11.24
CA SER A 197 -6.22 -5.23 9.94
C SER A 197 -5.53 -6.61 9.88
N ASN A 198 -6.17 -7.62 10.49
CA ASN A 198 -5.53 -8.91 10.77
C ASN A 198 -5.57 -9.88 9.58
N LYS A 199 -6.66 -9.89 8.79
CA LYS A 199 -6.91 -10.97 7.83
C LYS A 199 -5.90 -11.00 6.69
N PHE A 200 -5.61 -9.85 6.08
CA PHE A 200 -4.64 -9.75 4.99
C PHE A 200 -3.24 -10.12 5.47
N ILE A 201 -2.81 -9.60 6.63
CA ILE A 201 -1.50 -9.90 7.22
C ILE A 201 -1.34 -11.39 7.43
N GLY A 202 -2.35 -12.05 8.00
CA GLY A 202 -2.34 -13.51 8.20
C GLY A 202 -2.24 -14.29 6.88
N VAL A 203 -3.00 -13.91 5.86
CA VAL A 203 -2.97 -14.59 4.55
C VAL A 203 -1.62 -14.39 3.86
N TRP A 204 -1.15 -13.15 3.78
CA TRP A 204 0.12 -12.79 3.15
C TRP A 204 1.32 -13.46 3.84
N TRP A 205 1.39 -13.37 5.17
CA TRP A 205 2.47 -13.96 5.96
C TRP A 205 2.59 -15.46 5.73
N ASN A 206 1.47 -16.17 5.88
CA ASN A 206 1.47 -17.63 5.83
C ASN A 206 1.62 -18.19 4.40
N ARG A 207 1.19 -17.47 3.37
CA ARG A 207 1.25 -17.97 1.98
C ARG A 207 2.47 -17.51 1.18
N GLN A 208 3.12 -16.42 1.59
CA GLN A 208 4.16 -15.80 0.76
C GLN A 208 5.49 -15.59 1.52
N VAL A 209 5.45 -15.37 2.84
CA VAL A 209 6.66 -15.04 3.62
C VAL A 209 7.16 -16.24 4.40
N LEU A 210 6.37 -16.78 5.33
CA LEU A 210 6.78 -17.85 6.23
C LEU A 210 7.19 -19.13 5.48
N VAL A 211 6.47 -19.44 4.40
CA VAL A 211 6.76 -20.58 3.52
C VAL A 211 8.07 -20.44 2.74
N ASN A 212 8.59 -19.22 2.63
CA ASN A 212 9.83 -18.89 1.97
C ASN A 212 10.99 -18.66 2.97
N GLN A 213 10.80 -18.99 4.26
CA GLN A 213 11.85 -18.84 5.28
C GLN A 213 13.09 -19.66 4.93
N TYR A 214 14.27 -19.03 5.02
CA TYR A 214 15.55 -19.68 4.79
C TYR A 214 15.77 -20.88 5.73
N GLY A 215 16.23 -22.00 5.16
CA GLY A 215 16.45 -23.24 5.89
C GLY A 215 15.17 -24.03 6.19
N ARG A 216 14.00 -23.60 5.70
CA ARG A 216 12.78 -24.42 5.82
C ARG A 216 12.90 -25.66 4.94
N LYS A 217 12.61 -26.81 5.53
CA LYS A 217 12.57 -28.12 4.87
C LYS A 217 11.48 -28.22 3.82
N ASP A 218 11.79 -28.93 2.73
CA ASP A 218 10.86 -29.32 1.66
C ASP A 218 10.09 -28.13 1.04
N ARG A 219 10.72 -26.94 0.98
CA ARG A 219 10.16 -25.75 0.35
C ARG A 219 9.72 -26.02 -1.08
N SER A 220 10.52 -26.77 -1.83
CA SER A 220 10.25 -27.15 -3.22
C SER A 220 9.02 -28.05 -3.41
N LYS A 221 8.54 -28.67 -2.34
CA LYS A 221 7.42 -29.62 -2.35
C LYS A 221 6.15 -29.03 -1.74
N LEU A 222 6.16 -27.76 -1.33
CA LEU A 222 4.97 -27.12 -0.79
C LEU A 222 3.91 -26.96 -1.88
N ASP A 223 2.70 -27.40 -1.57
CA ASP A 223 1.53 -27.20 -2.41
C ASP A 223 0.67 -26.06 -1.86
N PHE A 224 0.02 -25.34 -2.77
CA PHE A 224 -0.76 -24.15 -2.46
C PHE A 224 -2.03 -24.16 -3.30
N PRO A 225 -3.19 -23.76 -2.74
CA PRO A 225 -4.44 -23.66 -3.50
C PRO A 225 -4.25 -22.89 -4.80
N PRO A 226 -4.77 -23.37 -5.94
CA PRO A 226 -4.48 -22.78 -7.25
C PRO A 226 -4.92 -21.32 -7.36
N ASP A 227 -5.85 -20.90 -6.50
CA ASP A 227 -6.37 -19.55 -6.44
C ASP A 227 -5.50 -18.59 -5.62
N GLY A 228 -5.15 -17.47 -6.25
CA GLY A 228 -4.41 -16.37 -5.67
C GLY A 228 -2.89 -16.59 -5.63
N PRO A 229 -2.12 -15.63 -5.08
CA PRO A 229 -0.67 -15.71 -4.96
C PRO A 229 -0.19 -16.74 -3.92
N GLY A 230 0.97 -17.32 -4.16
CA GLY A 230 1.64 -18.26 -3.24
C GLY A 230 3.00 -18.70 -3.76
N ALA A 231 3.92 -19.09 -2.86
CA ALA A 231 5.32 -19.40 -3.16
C ALA A 231 5.55 -20.74 -3.92
N ARG A 232 4.72 -21.02 -4.95
CA ARG A 232 4.79 -22.23 -5.79
C ARG A 232 6.00 -22.22 -6.70
N GLY A 233 6.73 -23.34 -6.74
CA GLY A 233 7.92 -23.47 -7.58
C GLY A 233 9.17 -22.85 -6.99
N GLN A 234 9.17 -22.56 -5.69
CA GLN A 234 10.39 -22.22 -4.95
C GLN A 234 11.37 -23.41 -4.91
N GLU A 235 12.65 -23.11 -4.77
CA GLU A 235 13.70 -24.11 -4.59
C GLU A 235 13.94 -24.37 -3.10
N ASP A 236 14.51 -25.52 -2.77
CA ASP A 236 15.00 -25.77 -1.42
C ASP A 236 16.22 -24.90 -1.11
N THR A 237 16.49 -24.70 0.18
CA THR A 237 17.62 -23.87 0.62
C THR A 237 18.93 -24.57 0.25
N ILE A 238 19.82 -23.86 -0.46
CA ILE A 238 21.06 -24.42 -1.03
C ILE A 238 22.01 -24.96 0.06
N GLU A 239 22.05 -24.28 1.20
CA GLU A 239 22.84 -24.66 2.37
C GLU A 239 22.20 -25.80 3.20
N GLY A 240 20.95 -26.16 2.92
CA GLY A 240 20.21 -27.21 3.61
C GLY A 240 19.24 -26.71 4.68
N ASP A 241 18.61 -27.67 5.35
CA ASP A 241 17.51 -27.43 6.27
C ASP A 241 17.99 -27.07 7.69
N LEU A 242 17.16 -26.31 8.39
CA LEU A 242 17.29 -25.98 9.80
C LEU A 242 16.23 -26.74 10.61
N PRO A 243 16.55 -27.16 11.85
CA PRO A 243 15.56 -27.67 12.79
C PRO A 243 14.45 -26.64 13.08
N ASP A 244 13.23 -27.12 13.38
CA ASP A 244 12.06 -26.25 13.58
C ASP A 244 12.23 -25.24 14.72
N ASP A 245 12.87 -25.63 15.83
CA ASP A 245 13.17 -24.74 16.95
C ASP A 245 14.12 -23.59 16.54
N VAL A 246 15.07 -23.89 15.65
CA VAL A 246 15.96 -22.89 15.06
C VAL A 246 15.21 -21.98 14.11
N LEU A 247 14.31 -22.50 13.28
CA LEU A 247 13.46 -21.68 12.41
C LEU A 247 12.59 -20.72 13.22
N VAL A 248 12.01 -21.16 14.34
CA VAL A 248 11.27 -20.31 15.26
C VAL A 248 12.18 -19.24 15.88
N ALA A 249 13.37 -19.61 16.33
CA ALA A 249 14.32 -18.68 16.93
C ALA A 249 14.90 -17.66 15.91
N ASN A 250 14.92 -17.99 14.62
CA ASN A 250 15.43 -17.15 13.54
C ASN A 250 14.34 -16.27 12.89
N ARG A 251 13.18 -16.08 13.51
CA ARG A 251 12.13 -15.21 12.96
C ARG A 251 11.42 -14.38 14.01
N GLN A 252 10.87 -13.27 13.55
CA GLN A 252 9.85 -12.49 14.24
C GLN A 252 8.51 -12.67 13.49
N ASP A 253 7.45 -13.08 14.20
CA ASP A 253 6.18 -13.49 13.59
C ASP A 253 5.19 -12.34 13.55
N GLN A 254 5.08 -11.69 12.39
CA GLN A 254 4.23 -10.52 12.22
C GLN A 254 2.77 -10.75 12.57
N THR A 255 2.24 -11.97 12.47
CA THR A 255 0.84 -12.23 12.86
C THR A 255 0.64 -12.05 14.37
N LYS A 256 1.64 -12.44 15.16
CA LYS A 256 1.67 -12.31 16.61
C LYS A 256 2.08 -10.90 17.04
N ASP A 257 3.12 -10.36 16.43
CA ASP A 257 3.63 -9.04 16.82
C ASP A 257 2.63 -7.93 16.54
N ASN A 258 1.93 -7.93 15.39
CA ASN A 258 0.94 -6.89 15.11
C ASN A 258 -0.33 -7.00 16.00
N GLU A 259 -0.66 -8.20 16.47
CA GLU A 259 -1.75 -8.41 17.43
C GLU A 259 -1.36 -7.96 18.85
N ALA A 260 -0.13 -8.29 19.27
CA ALA A 260 0.40 -7.97 20.59
C ALA A 260 0.73 -6.48 20.77
N ASN A 261 1.18 -5.81 19.71
CA ASN A 261 1.52 -4.39 19.75
C ASN A 261 0.38 -3.54 19.17
N ARG A 262 0.03 -2.47 19.88
CA ARG A 262 -1.14 -1.64 19.61
C ARG A 262 -0.82 -0.21 19.24
N PHE A 263 0.31 0.33 19.68
CA PHE A 263 0.63 1.75 19.58
C PHE A 263 1.97 1.97 18.89
N ARG A 264 2.14 3.14 18.26
CA ARG A 264 3.37 3.44 17.49
C ARG A 264 4.62 3.58 18.35
N ASP A 265 4.47 3.89 19.63
CA ASP A 265 5.53 3.92 20.63
C ASP A 265 5.85 2.54 21.23
N ASP A 266 5.13 1.48 20.87
CA ASP A 266 5.56 0.11 21.18
C ASP A 266 6.85 -0.19 20.40
N ASP A 267 7.84 -0.81 21.05
CA ASP A 267 9.18 -1.07 20.48
C ASP A 267 9.12 -1.72 19.08
N TYR A 268 8.15 -2.61 18.85
CA TYR A 268 7.95 -3.27 17.57
C TYR A 268 7.59 -2.32 16.43
N TYR A 269 6.73 -1.32 16.64
CA TYR A 269 6.39 -0.33 15.62
C TYR A 269 7.42 0.79 15.58
N ALA A 270 7.86 1.28 16.74
CA ALA A 270 8.86 2.34 16.83
C ALA A 270 10.17 1.99 16.11
N SER A 271 10.59 0.72 16.16
CA SER A 271 11.79 0.24 15.45
C SER A 271 11.67 0.26 13.91
N LYS A 272 10.48 0.48 13.37
CA LYS A 272 10.19 0.49 11.93
C LYS A 272 10.03 1.89 11.35
N GLU A 273 10.06 2.92 12.19
CA GLU A 273 9.87 4.30 11.79
C GLU A 273 11.10 4.87 11.05
N TYR A 274 10.82 5.77 10.11
CA TYR A 274 11.82 6.48 9.31
C TYR A 274 11.20 7.81 8.84
N LYS A 275 12.04 8.74 8.38
CA LYS A 275 11.59 10.07 7.95
C LYS A 275 11.52 10.11 6.43
N LEU A 276 10.32 10.34 5.90
CA LEU A 276 10.13 10.52 4.46
C LEU A 276 10.86 11.77 3.95
N GLU A 277 11.04 12.78 4.82
CA GLU A 277 11.73 14.02 4.51
C GLU A 277 13.21 13.80 4.15
N ASP A 278 13.79 12.67 4.55
CA ASP A 278 15.18 12.33 4.23
C ASP A 278 15.36 11.80 2.80
N ILE A 279 14.27 11.51 2.08
CA ILE A 279 14.29 11.03 0.70
C ILE A 279 14.56 12.20 -0.25
N GLU A 280 15.76 12.27 -0.82
CA GLU A 280 16.20 13.37 -1.68
C GLU A 280 16.21 13.02 -3.18
N VAL A 281 16.35 11.74 -3.50
CA VAL A 281 16.39 11.25 -4.89
C VAL A 281 15.05 11.51 -5.60
N PRO A 282 15.03 11.65 -6.93
CA PRO A 282 13.81 11.72 -7.72
C PRO A 282 12.81 10.60 -7.37
N VAL A 283 11.53 10.96 -7.28
CA VAL A 283 10.44 10.05 -6.89
C VAL A 283 9.33 10.07 -7.93
N LEU A 284 8.93 8.90 -8.42
CA LEU A 284 7.66 8.70 -9.14
C LEU A 284 6.77 7.78 -8.30
N SER A 285 5.88 8.37 -7.51
CA SER A 285 4.89 7.63 -6.71
C SER A 285 3.67 7.31 -7.57
N VAL A 286 3.32 6.03 -7.68
CA VAL A 286 2.14 5.60 -8.45
C VAL A 286 1.10 5.02 -7.49
N ALA A 287 0.01 5.76 -7.30
CA ALA A 287 -1.12 5.41 -6.47
C ALA A 287 -2.25 4.82 -7.33
N ASN A 288 -3.05 3.92 -6.77
CA ASN A 288 -4.20 3.33 -7.45
C ASN A 288 -5.48 3.64 -6.69
N TRP A 289 -6.49 4.21 -7.38
CA TRP A 289 -7.78 4.55 -6.78
C TRP A 289 -8.53 3.35 -6.20
N GLY A 290 -8.26 2.14 -6.70
CA GLY A 290 -8.79 0.89 -6.19
C GLY A 290 -8.12 0.37 -4.92
N GLY A 291 -6.92 0.88 -4.60
CA GLY A 291 -6.09 0.44 -3.48
C GLY A 291 -6.56 0.95 -2.12
N ILE A 292 -7.87 1.08 -1.89
CA ILE A 292 -8.52 1.78 -0.77
C ILE A 292 -8.34 1.13 0.62
N LEU A 293 -7.58 0.05 0.71
CA LEU A 293 -7.40 -0.78 1.91
C LEU A 293 -5.94 -1.15 2.21
N LEU A 294 -4.99 -0.69 1.39
CA LEU A 294 -3.56 -0.93 1.62
C LEU A 294 -2.67 0.22 1.12
N HIS A 295 -2.47 0.35 -0.18
CA HIS A 295 -1.36 1.17 -0.70
C HIS A 295 -1.72 2.61 -1.05
N LEU A 296 -2.98 2.92 -1.37
CA LEU A 296 -3.39 4.24 -1.88
C LEU A 296 -2.95 5.37 -0.95
N ARG A 297 -3.23 5.23 0.36
CA ARG A 297 -2.82 6.23 1.35
C ARG A 297 -1.30 6.38 1.38
N GLY A 298 -0.56 5.28 1.38
CA GLY A 298 0.90 5.29 1.46
C GLY A 298 1.59 5.97 0.28
N ASN A 299 1.11 5.78 -0.95
CA ASN A 299 1.67 6.50 -2.09
C ASN A 299 1.46 8.00 -2.02
N VAL A 300 0.27 8.43 -1.59
CA VAL A 300 -0.07 9.85 -1.45
C VAL A 300 0.73 10.49 -0.31
N GLN A 301 0.78 9.85 0.85
CA GLN A 301 1.55 10.35 2.00
C GLN A 301 3.06 10.30 1.76
N GLY A 302 3.56 9.27 1.08
CA GLY A 302 4.95 9.15 0.62
C GLY A 302 5.34 10.31 -0.29
N TYR A 303 4.51 10.63 -1.29
CA TYR A 303 4.72 11.80 -2.16
C TYR A 303 4.70 13.12 -1.36
N LEU A 304 3.72 13.31 -0.47
CA LEU A 304 3.61 14.53 0.32
C LEU A 304 4.82 14.71 1.25
N GLY A 305 5.24 13.63 1.93
CA GLY A 305 6.32 13.64 2.91
C GLY A 305 7.74 13.59 2.33
N ALA A 306 7.93 13.09 1.10
CA ALA A 306 9.26 12.99 0.49
C ALA A 306 9.95 14.36 0.39
N GLY A 307 11.21 14.45 0.84
CA GLY A 307 12.03 15.67 0.76
C GLY A 307 12.49 16.04 -0.66
N SER A 308 12.31 15.11 -1.61
CA SER A 308 12.74 15.21 -3.00
C SER A 308 12.19 16.45 -3.68
N LYS A 309 13.06 17.12 -4.45
CA LYS A 309 12.71 18.30 -5.26
C LYS A 309 12.07 17.91 -6.60
N LEU A 310 12.27 16.67 -7.03
CA LEU A 310 11.73 16.11 -8.27
C LEU A 310 10.85 14.93 -7.91
N LYS A 311 9.63 15.23 -7.48
CA LYS A 311 8.65 14.23 -7.09
C LYS A 311 7.37 14.36 -7.90
N TYR A 312 6.85 13.21 -8.29
CA TYR A 312 5.70 13.08 -9.17
C TYR A 312 4.72 12.06 -8.57
N LEU A 313 3.43 12.35 -8.68
CA LEU A 313 2.34 11.49 -8.24
C LEU A 313 1.47 11.14 -9.47
N ARG A 314 1.21 9.86 -9.67
CA ARG A 314 0.32 9.37 -10.72
C ARG A 314 -0.77 8.55 -10.07
N PHE A 315 -2.02 8.85 -10.40
CA PHE A 315 -3.15 8.03 -9.99
C PHE A 315 -3.63 7.19 -11.16
N ILE A 316 -3.69 5.89 -10.97
CA ILE A 316 -4.14 4.89 -11.95
C ILE A 316 -5.40 4.17 -11.45
N THR A 317 -5.94 3.31 -12.30
CA THR A 317 -7.02 2.36 -12.01
C THR A 317 -6.60 0.96 -12.47
N GLY A 318 -7.39 -0.04 -12.11
CA GLY A 318 -7.15 -1.44 -12.45
C GLY A 318 -6.71 -2.26 -11.24
N ARG A 319 -6.47 -3.54 -11.46
CA ARG A 319 -5.97 -4.44 -10.40
C ARG A 319 -4.58 -4.01 -9.95
N HIS A 320 -4.15 -4.48 -8.79
CA HIS A 320 -2.85 -4.18 -8.23
C HIS A 320 -1.65 -4.68 -9.07
N ASP A 321 -1.83 -5.78 -9.80
CA ASP A 321 -0.77 -6.57 -10.41
C ASP A 321 -0.54 -6.27 -11.90
N LEU A 322 -1.59 -5.88 -12.64
CA LEU A 322 -1.53 -5.77 -14.10
C LEU A 322 -1.08 -4.40 -14.64
N PRO A 323 -1.53 -3.24 -14.12
CA PRO A 323 -1.21 -1.93 -14.67
C PRO A 323 0.28 -1.65 -14.73
N PHE A 324 1.05 -2.16 -13.77
CA PHE A 324 2.51 -2.07 -13.79
C PHE A 324 3.15 -2.58 -15.09
N TYR A 325 2.49 -3.52 -15.78
CA TYR A 325 2.99 -4.14 -17.01
C TYR A 325 2.30 -3.61 -18.29
N TYR A 326 1.34 -2.68 -18.19
CA TYR A 326 0.70 -2.11 -19.37
C TYR A 326 1.71 -1.30 -20.20
N PRO A 327 1.66 -1.35 -21.55
CA PRO A 327 2.65 -0.68 -22.40
C PRO A 327 2.88 0.80 -22.06
N GLU A 328 1.81 1.55 -21.84
CA GLU A 328 1.83 2.97 -21.49
C GLU A 328 2.47 3.23 -20.11
N GLU A 329 2.24 2.33 -19.16
CA GLU A 329 2.74 2.44 -17.79
C GLU A 329 4.21 1.99 -17.69
N VAL A 330 4.61 0.97 -18.45
CA VAL A 330 6.02 0.59 -18.62
C VAL A 330 6.80 1.72 -19.29
N GLU A 331 6.22 2.41 -20.28
CA GLU A 331 6.88 3.55 -20.91
C GLU A 331 6.99 4.76 -19.98
N LEU A 332 5.99 5.00 -19.12
CA LEU A 332 6.09 5.98 -18.04
C LEU A 332 7.28 5.66 -17.12
N GLN A 333 7.37 4.42 -16.62
CA GLN A 333 8.49 3.96 -15.78
C GLN A 333 9.84 4.16 -16.49
N LYS A 334 9.93 3.70 -17.75
CA LYS A 334 11.16 3.75 -18.54
C LYS A 334 11.61 5.18 -18.80
N SER A 335 10.69 6.09 -19.17
CA SER A 335 11.02 7.49 -19.43
C SER A 335 11.58 8.21 -18.21
N PHE A 336 11.03 7.92 -17.03
CA PHE A 336 11.53 8.47 -15.77
C PHE A 336 12.90 7.90 -15.41
N LEU A 337 13.07 6.58 -15.52
CA LEU A 337 14.35 5.93 -15.24
C LEU A 337 15.44 6.37 -16.22
N ASP A 338 15.15 6.47 -17.52
CA ASP A 338 16.10 6.90 -18.55
C ASP A 338 16.65 8.31 -18.24
N ALA A 339 15.78 9.23 -17.81
CA ALA A 339 16.18 10.59 -17.44
C ALA A 339 17.24 10.61 -16.32
N PHE A 340 17.02 9.85 -15.24
CA PHE A 340 17.89 9.91 -14.07
C PHE A 340 19.07 8.93 -14.12
N LEU A 341 18.86 7.74 -14.68
CA LEU A 341 19.84 6.65 -14.69
C LEU A 341 20.70 6.63 -15.97
N LYS A 342 20.21 7.13 -17.10
CA LYS A 342 20.97 7.24 -18.35
C LYS A 342 21.32 8.67 -18.75
N GLY A 343 20.61 9.67 -18.21
CA GLY A 343 20.72 11.05 -18.66
C GLY A 343 19.97 11.33 -19.97
N ASP A 344 19.11 10.40 -20.41
CA ASP A 344 18.23 10.57 -21.57
C ASP A 344 16.87 11.10 -21.11
N ASP A 345 16.79 12.41 -20.90
CA ASP A 345 15.59 13.08 -20.41
C ASP A 345 14.72 13.66 -21.54
N ARG A 346 14.08 12.77 -22.29
CA ARG A 346 13.20 13.15 -23.43
C ARG A 346 11.90 13.87 -23.04
N VAL A 347 11.44 13.69 -21.79
CA VAL A 347 10.18 14.29 -21.30
C VAL A 347 10.45 15.60 -20.52
N GLY A 348 11.61 15.70 -19.89
CA GLY A 348 11.99 16.82 -19.02
C GLY A 348 11.76 16.55 -17.53
N TRP A 349 11.82 15.30 -17.09
CA TRP A 349 11.66 14.89 -15.68
C TRP A 349 12.67 15.56 -14.75
N SER A 350 13.87 15.85 -15.25
CA SER A 350 14.95 16.48 -14.49
C SER A 350 14.85 18.01 -14.43
N VAL A 351 13.92 18.60 -15.20
CA VAL A 351 13.74 20.06 -15.31
C VAL A 351 12.55 20.47 -14.44
N PRO A 352 12.77 21.21 -13.32
CA PRO A 352 11.69 21.64 -12.44
C PRO A 352 10.58 22.38 -13.20
N GLY A 353 9.33 21.95 -12.99
CA GLY A 353 8.15 22.55 -13.61
C GLY A 353 7.89 22.17 -15.06
N LYS A 354 8.76 21.38 -15.70
CA LYS A 354 8.57 20.91 -17.08
C LYS A 354 7.52 19.81 -17.19
N VAL A 355 7.48 18.91 -16.21
CA VAL A 355 6.49 17.84 -16.10
C VAL A 355 5.53 18.15 -14.98
N SER A 356 4.23 17.96 -15.22
CA SER A 356 3.21 18.14 -14.20
C SER A 356 3.46 17.18 -13.02
N PRO A 357 3.52 17.71 -11.78
CA PRO A 357 3.81 16.90 -10.61
C PRO A 357 2.71 15.89 -10.33
N VAL A 358 1.47 16.12 -10.78
CA VAL A 358 0.33 15.23 -10.53
C VAL A 358 -0.39 14.89 -11.84
N THR A 359 -0.71 13.62 -12.03
CA THR A 359 -1.65 13.16 -13.06
C THR A 359 -2.72 12.30 -12.42
N LEU A 360 -3.97 12.60 -12.70
CA LEU A 360 -5.16 11.93 -12.19
C LEU A 360 -5.78 11.05 -13.28
N THR A 361 -6.34 9.91 -12.91
CA THR A 361 -7.34 9.20 -13.71
C THR A 361 -8.72 9.59 -13.19
N LEU A 362 -9.56 10.21 -14.02
CA LEU A 362 -10.87 10.71 -13.61
C LEU A 362 -11.93 9.62 -13.75
N ARG A 363 -12.42 9.11 -12.62
CA ARG A 363 -13.48 8.09 -12.54
C ARG A 363 -14.84 8.73 -12.81
N LYS A 364 -15.18 8.86 -14.10
CA LYS A 364 -16.46 9.37 -14.60
C LYS A 364 -17.31 8.26 -15.20
N GLY A 365 -18.59 8.21 -14.85
CA GLY A 365 -19.52 7.20 -15.34
C GLY A 365 -19.26 5.78 -14.81
N ASN A 366 -20.10 4.84 -15.25
CA ASN A 366 -20.06 3.44 -14.84
C ASN A 366 -19.45 2.57 -15.95
N VAL A 367 -18.13 2.37 -15.90
CA VAL A 367 -17.40 1.53 -16.89
C VAL A 367 -17.31 0.05 -16.45
N GLY A 368 -17.85 -0.29 -15.28
CA GLY A 368 -17.67 -1.58 -14.62
C GLY A 368 -16.38 -1.65 -13.80
N PHE A 369 -16.07 -2.86 -13.31
CA PHE A 369 -14.86 -3.16 -12.55
C PHE A 369 -14.18 -4.40 -13.15
N ASN A 370 -12.86 -4.50 -12.93
CA ASN A 370 -12.00 -5.56 -13.44
C ASN A 370 -12.07 -5.72 -14.97
N ASP A 371 -12.23 -4.60 -15.69
CA ASP A 371 -12.25 -4.53 -17.15
C ASP A 371 -11.28 -3.45 -17.62
N ALA A 372 -10.03 -3.85 -17.86
CA ALA A 372 -8.96 -2.95 -18.26
C ALA A 372 -9.23 -2.22 -19.59
N GLN A 373 -10.05 -2.77 -20.49
CA GLN A 373 -10.37 -2.09 -21.75
C GLN A 373 -11.40 -0.99 -21.55
N ARG A 374 -12.42 -1.23 -20.72
CA ARG A 374 -13.42 -0.21 -20.40
C ARG A 374 -12.86 0.90 -19.51
N GLU A 375 -11.95 0.58 -18.59
CA GLU A 375 -11.28 1.57 -17.73
C GLU A 375 -10.43 2.59 -18.50
N LYS A 376 -10.02 2.29 -19.74
CA LYS A 376 -9.36 3.26 -20.64
C LYS A 376 -10.25 4.44 -21.02
N ALA A 377 -11.56 4.33 -20.84
CA ALA A 377 -12.49 5.44 -21.03
C ALA A 377 -12.31 6.54 -19.97
N TYR A 378 -11.65 6.25 -18.84
CA TYR A 378 -11.34 7.27 -17.85
C TYR A 378 -10.27 8.24 -18.36
N GLU A 379 -10.64 9.52 -18.42
CA GLU A 379 -9.75 10.57 -18.87
C GLU A 379 -8.61 10.81 -17.89
N LYS A 380 -7.42 11.12 -18.42
CA LYS A 380 -6.28 11.56 -17.62
C LYS A 380 -6.27 13.08 -17.53
N ARG A 381 -6.00 13.63 -16.35
CA ARG A 381 -5.84 15.08 -16.16
C ARG A 381 -4.60 15.42 -15.37
N GLU A 382 -3.85 16.40 -15.84
CA GLU A 382 -2.69 16.95 -15.14
C GLU A 382 -3.07 18.06 -14.16
N GLU A 383 -2.37 18.09 -13.01
CA GLU A 383 -2.51 19.11 -11.98
C GLU A 383 -1.13 19.59 -11.49
N SER A 384 -1.07 20.85 -11.08
CA SER A 384 0.16 21.50 -10.62
C SER A 384 0.55 21.15 -9.18
N ALA A 385 -0.36 20.55 -8.40
CA ALA A 385 -0.10 20.12 -7.03
C ALA A 385 -1.12 19.09 -6.55
N TRP A 386 -0.77 18.41 -5.45
CA TRP A 386 -1.69 17.63 -4.62
C TRP A 386 -1.57 18.11 -3.17
N PRO A 387 -2.68 18.41 -2.47
CA PRO A 387 -4.04 18.53 -3.00
C PRO A 387 -4.17 19.58 -4.11
N ILE A 388 -5.26 19.53 -4.87
CA ILE A 388 -5.48 20.44 -5.99
C ILE A 388 -5.70 21.86 -5.41
N PRO A 389 -4.99 22.91 -5.87
CA PRO A 389 -5.08 24.24 -5.23
C PRO A 389 -6.47 24.87 -5.21
N ARG A 390 -7.30 24.53 -6.21
CA ARG A 390 -8.68 25.03 -6.33
C ARG A 390 -9.72 24.17 -5.59
N THR A 391 -9.31 23.20 -4.78
CA THR A 391 -10.25 22.36 -4.02
C THR A 391 -11.09 23.20 -3.06
N GLU A 392 -12.41 23.06 -3.17
CA GLU A 392 -13.38 23.59 -2.22
C GLU A 392 -13.83 22.46 -1.29
N TYR A 393 -13.39 22.54 -0.02
CA TYR A 393 -13.77 21.57 1.00
C TYR A 393 -15.19 21.88 1.51
N THR A 394 -16.18 21.21 0.93
CA THR A 394 -17.60 21.47 1.17
C THR A 394 -18.16 20.48 2.18
N LYS A 395 -18.74 21.00 3.28
CA LYS A 395 -19.43 20.18 4.28
C LYS A 395 -20.80 19.75 3.76
N PHE A 396 -21.04 18.44 3.80
CA PHE A 396 -22.36 17.85 3.68
C PHE A 396 -22.77 17.32 5.04
N PHE A 397 -23.78 17.94 5.64
CA PHE A 397 -24.31 17.62 6.96
C PHE A 397 -25.21 16.40 6.90
N LEU A 398 -25.00 15.48 7.82
CA LEU A 398 -25.88 14.35 8.06
C LEU A 398 -27.14 14.88 8.76
N THR A 399 -28.30 14.33 8.41
CA THR A 399 -29.57 14.68 9.03
C THR A 399 -30.20 13.48 9.75
N SER A 400 -31.04 13.77 10.75
CA SER A 400 -31.76 12.81 11.60
C SER A 400 -32.74 11.90 10.83
N ASP A 401 -33.10 12.27 9.61
CA ASP A 401 -33.93 11.54 8.64
C ASP A 401 -33.10 10.83 7.56
N LEU A 402 -31.78 10.64 7.78
CA LEU A 402 -30.87 9.88 6.93
C LEU A 402 -30.52 10.57 5.59
N GLY A 403 -30.63 11.90 5.54
CA GLY A 403 -30.16 12.72 4.44
C GLY A 403 -28.70 13.19 4.61
N LEU A 404 -28.14 13.66 3.50
CA LEU A 404 -26.81 14.26 3.43
C LEU A 404 -26.87 15.55 2.60
N THR A 405 -26.69 16.72 3.23
CA THR A 405 -27.04 18.02 2.59
C THR A 405 -26.03 19.13 2.84
N ALA A 406 -25.87 20.04 1.88
CA ALA A 406 -25.06 21.26 2.05
C ALA A 406 -25.80 22.39 2.79
N ALA A 407 -27.10 22.24 3.07
CA ALA A 407 -27.97 23.30 3.61
C ALA A 407 -27.72 23.68 5.09
N GLY A 408 -26.67 23.15 5.72
CA GLY A 408 -26.36 23.37 7.13
C GLY A 408 -26.85 22.25 8.06
N PRO A 409 -26.45 22.27 9.34
CA PRO A 409 -26.83 21.25 10.32
C PRO A 409 -28.31 21.35 10.72
N SER A 410 -28.93 20.21 11.02
CA SER A 410 -30.28 20.16 11.60
C SER A 410 -30.24 20.56 13.09
N SER A 411 -31.25 21.31 13.54
CA SER A 411 -31.47 21.61 14.96
C SER A 411 -32.31 20.54 15.69
N GLU A 412 -32.82 19.55 14.97
CA GLU A 412 -33.62 18.47 15.55
C GLU A 412 -32.77 17.58 16.47
N SER A 413 -33.19 17.42 17.72
CA SER A 413 -32.53 16.52 18.66
C SER A 413 -32.99 15.08 18.43
N LYS A 414 -32.11 14.22 17.95
CA LYS A 414 -32.40 12.80 17.71
C LYS A 414 -31.14 11.96 17.87
N THR A 415 -31.30 10.70 18.24
CA THR A 415 -30.23 9.70 18.20
C THR A 415 -30.55 8.66 17.16
N VAL A 416 -29.56 8.33 16.32
CA VAL A 416 -29.63 7.21 15.38
C VAL A 416 -28.66 6.14 15.85
N SER A 417 -29.14 4.92 16.05
CA SER A 417 -28.37 3.82 16.64
C SER A 417 -28.23 2.66 15.66
N TYR A 418 -27.10 1.96 15.72
CA TYR A 418 -26.82 0.75 14.95
C TYR A 418 -26.05 -0.26 15.82
N LYS A 419 -26.20 -1.55 15.56
CA LYS A 419 -25.55 -2.59 16.37
C LYS A 419 -24.04 -2.53 16.17
N ALA A 420 -23.29 -2.63 17.27
CA ALA A 420 -21.83 -2.74 17.22
C ALA A 420 -21.39 -4.15 16.78
N LEU A 421 -20.10 -4.31 16.45
CA LEU A 421 -19.49 -5.58 16.01
C LEU A 421 -20.11 -6.19 14.73
N GLY A 422 -20.28 -5.35 13.70
CA GLY A 422 -20.56 -5.85 12.36
C GLY A 422 -19.40 -6.67 11.77
N SER A 423 -19.73 -7.50 10.78
CA SER A 423 -18.77 -8.21 9.93
C SER A 423 -19.18 -8.09 8.46
N LEU A 424 -18.33 -8.58 7.55
CA LEU A 424 -18.65 -8.56 6.13
C LEU A 424 -19.92 -9.37 5.80
N GLU A 425 -20.17 -10.45 6.53
CA GLU A 425 -21.33 -11.34 6.42
C GLU A 425 -22.57 -10.83 7.17
N ASN A 426 -22.37 -10.02 8.21
CA ASN A 426 -23.43 -9.41 9.01
C ASN A 426 -23.15 -7.92 9.20
N GLN A 427 -23.32 -7.16 8.14
CA GLN A 427 -23.02 -5.74 8.12
C GLN A 427 -24.01 -4.97 8.99
N GLN A 428 -23.49 -4.07 9.83
CA GLN A 428 -24.29 -3.24 10.72
C GLN A 428 -23.90 -1.78 10.48
N PHE A 429 -24.80 -1.01 9.89
CA PHE A 429 -24.53 0.37 9.49
C PHE A 429 -25.81 1.21 9.43
N VAL A 430 -25.59 2.52 9.41
CA VAL A 430 -26.56 3.54 9.00
C VAL A 430 -26.03 4.24 7.75
N SER A 431 -26.94 4.59 6.84
CA SER A 431 -26.61 5.16 5.53
C SER A 431 -27.27 6.52 5.36
N PHE A 432 -26.50 7.52 4.93
CA PHE A 432 -26.93 8.89 4.66
C PHE A 432 -26.72 9.21 3.19
N ALA A 433 -27.75 9.71 2.50
CA ALA A 433 -27.69 9.92 1.05
C ALA A 433 -27.91 11.38 0.66
N THR A 434 -27.17 11.85 -0.34
CA THR A 434 -27.46 13.15 -0.94
C THR A 434 -28.78 13.10 -1.72
N ALA A 435 -29.39 14.27 -1.91
CA ALA A 435 -30.26 14.46 -3.07
C ALA A 435 -29.47 14.17 -4.37
N PRO A 436 -30.14 13.81 -5.47
CA PRO A 436 -29.50 13.76 -6.78
C PRO A 436 -28.75 15.07 -7.07
N PHE A 437 -27.49 14.98 -7.50
CA PHE A 437 -26.72 16.17 -7.86
C PHE A 437 -27.38 16.87 -9.06
N GLU A 438 -27.58 18.18 -8.96
CA GLU A 438 -28.27 18.96 -10.00
C GLU A 438 -27.40 19.19 -11.25
N GLN A 439 -26.09 19.08 -11.09
CA GLN A 439 -25.07 19.23 -12.11
C GLN A 439 -23.93 18.22 -11.88
N GLU A 440 -23.15 17.97 -12.92
CA GLU A 440 -21.92 17.21 -12.80
C GLU A 440 -21.02 17.82 -11.72
N THR A 441 -20.54 16.99 -10.80
CA THR A 441 -19.73 17.44 -9.66
C THR A 441 -18.54 16.53 -9.49
N GLU A 442 -17.34 17.11 -9.57
CA GLU A 442 -16.11 16.39 -9.28
C GLU A 442 -15.77 16.47 -7.79
N ILE A 443 -15.47 15.30 -7.21
CA ILE A 443 -14.96 15.16 -5.85
C ILE A 443 -13.57 14.51 -5.95
N THR A 444 -12.52 15.29 -5.71
CA THR A 444 -11.12 14.82 -5.80
C THR A 444 -10.27 15.38 -4.67
N GLY A 445 -9.77 14.51 -3.80
CA GLY A 445 -8.94 14.93 -2.67
C GLY A 445 -9.07 14.03 -1.46
N HIS A 446 -8.71 14.59 -0.31
CA HIS A 446 -8.90 13.97 1.00
C HIS A 446 -10.30 14.23 1.53
N VAL A 447 -10.88 13.24 2.20
CA VAL A 447 -12.22 13.33 2.79
C VAL A 447 -12.11 13.14 4.30
N VAL A 448 -12.87 13.92 5.07
CA VAL A 448 -12.96 13.77 6.52
C VAL A 448 -14.43 13.78 6.95
N ALA A 449 -14.80 12.87 7.85
CA ALA A 449 -16.11 12.88 8.48
C ALA A 449 -16.01 13.34 9.93
N HIS A 450 -16.85 14.28 10.34
CA HIS A 450 -17.00 14.72 11.72
C HIS A 450 -18.30 14.14 12.29
N LEU A 451 -18.19 13.38 13.38
CA LEU A 451 -19.32 12.65 13.98
C LEU A 451 -19.36 12.86 15.50
N ASN A 452 -20.57 12.97 16.05
CA ASN A 452 -20.85 12.99 17.48
C ASN A 452 -21.39 11.63 17.91
N VAL A 453 -20.54 10.82 18.53
CA VAL A 453 -20.82 9.41 18.78
C VAL A 453 -20.84 9.05 20.26
N SER A 454 -21.65 8.06 20.62
CA SER A 454 -21.59 7.40 21.94
C SER A 454 -21.85 5.91 21.83
N VAL A 455 -21.66 5.20 22.94
CA VAL A 455 -21.90 3.76 23.06
C VAL A 455 -22.96 3.47 24.11
N THR A 456 -23.83 2.50 23.81
CA THR A 456 -24.73 1.84 24.77
C THR A 456 -24.29 0.38 24.87
N PRO A 457 -23.48 -0.01 25.87
CA PRO A 457 -22.88 -1.33 25.90
C PRO A 457 -23.88 -2.42 26.31
N ASP A 458 -23.73 -3.62 25.74
CA ASP A 458 -24.44 -4.82 26.22
C ASP A 458 -23.89 -5.27 27.59
N ASN A 459 -22.58 -5.05 27.83
CA ASN A 459 -21.89 -5.43 29.06
C ASN A 459 -21.58 -4.20 29.92
N THR A 460 -22.29 -4.05 31.04
CA THR A 460 -22.05 -2.94 31.98
C THR A 460 -20.90 -3.27 32.94
N GLY A 461 -20.19 -2.25 33.44
CA GLY A 461 -19.10 -2.43 34.42
C GLY A 461 -17.73 -2.76 33.83
N HIS A 462 -17.58 -2.73 32.50
CA HIS A 462 -16.31 -2.90 31.80
C HIS A 462 -15.94 -1.63 31.02
N ASP A 463 -14.66 -1.49 30.66
CA ASP A 463 -14.22 -0.46 29.72
C ASP A 463 -14.93 -0.65 28.38
N THR A 464 -15.34 0.47 27.77
CA THR A 464 -16.01 0.49 26.46
C THR A 464 -15.18 1.22 25.42
N ASP A 465 -15.44 0.95 24.14
CA ASP A 465 -14.88 1.71 23.01
C ASP A 465 -15.77 1.57 21.78
N ILE A 466 -15.52 2.38 20.76
CA ILE A 466 -16.28 2.43 19.52
C ILE A 466 -15.30 2.28 18.37
N ASP A 467 -15.52 1.31 17.51
CA ASP A 467 -14.86 1.23 16.21
C ASP A 467 -15.82 1.77 15.15
N LEU A 468 -15.37 2.81 14.44
CA LEU A 468 -16.07 3.44 13.32
C LEU A 468 -15.45 2.97 12.01
N PHE A 469 -16.29 2.43 11.14
CA PHE A 469 -15.98 2.08 9.76
C PHE A 469 -16.84 2.96 8.88
N VAL A 470 -16.24 3.77 8.00
CA VAL A 470 -17.00 4.68 7.14
C VAL A 470 -16.74 4.36 5.67
N THR A 471 -17.79 4.38 4.85
CA THR A 471 -17.71 4.11 3.41
C THR A 471 -18.41 5.23 2.66
N LEU A 472 -17.75 5.76 1.63
CA LEU A 472 -18.43 6.53 0.58
C LEU A 472 -18.74 5.63 -0.60
N ARG A 473 -19.95 5.77 -1.13
CA ARG A 473 -20.44 5.05 -2.31
C ARG A 473 -20.93 6.06 -3.35
N HIS A 474 -20.82 5.66 -4.61
CA HIS A 474 -21.29 6.41 -5.75
C HIS A 474 -22.48 5.68 -6.38
N ILE A 475 -23.63 6.35 -6.46
CA ILE A 475 -24.83 5.83 -7.11
C ILE A 475 -25.04 6.61 -8.39
N ASP A 476 -25.17 5.92 -9.52
CA ASP A 476 -25.39 6.56 -10.82
C ASP A 476 -26.83 7.10 -10.96
N PRO A 477 -27.14 7.89 -12.01
CA PRO A 477 -28.48 8.45 -12.21
C PRO A 477 -29.60 7.43 -12.41
N THR A 478 -29.26 6.16 -12.68
CA THR A 478 -30.24 5.06 -12.78
C THR A 478 -30.56 4.42 -11.43
N GLY A 479 -29.82 4.79 -10.39
CA GLY A 479 -29.97 4.25 -9.03
C GLY A 479 -29.06 3.06 -8.74
N GLN A 480 -28.16 2.70 -9.65
CA GLN A 480 -27.23 1.58 -9.47
C GLN A 480 -25.93 2.06 -8.82
N GLU A 481 -25.39 1.27 -7.88
CA GLU A 481 -24.05 1.55 -7.33
C GLU A 481 -22.98 1.31 -8.38
N VAL A 482 -22.08 2.29 -8.51
CA VAL A 482 -20.87 2.22 -9.32
C VAL A 482 -19.76 1.64 -8.46
N PHE A 483 -19.32 0.44 -8.83
CA PHE A 483 -18.13 -0.20 -8.25
C PHE A 483 -16.90 0.08 -9.09
N TYR A 484 -15.76 0.13 -8.43
CA TYR A 484 -14.45 0.30 -9.06
C TYR A 484 -13.61 -0.96 -8.88
N THR A 485 -12.57 -1.11 -9.68
CA THR A 485 -11.63 -2.23 -9.55
C THR A 485 -10.80 -2.09 -8.30
N GLY A 486 -10.94 -3.02 -7.36
CA GLY A 486 -10.12 -3.14 -6.16
C GLY A 486 -8.79 -3.84 -6.41
N THR A 487 -7.99 -3.94 -5.35
CA THR A 487 -6.64 -4.56 -5.36
C THR A 487 -6.62 -5.94 -6.02
N ALA A 488 -7.61 -6.81 -5.76
CA ALA A 488 -7.64 -8.17 -6.30
C ALA A 488 -8.51 -8.29 -7.58
N GLY A 489 -8.97 -7.18 -8.14
CA GLY A 489 -9.99 -7.16 -9.18
C GLY A 489 -11.42 -7.34 -8.65
N ASP A 490 -11.60 -7.25 -7.34
CA ASP A 490 -12.89 -7.27 -6.67
C ASP A 490 -13.62 -5.92 -6.80
N PRO A 491 -14.96 -5.89 -6.75
CA PRO A 491 -15.71 -4.64 -6.78
C PRO A 491 -15.55 -3.91 -5.44
N VAL A 492 -15.05 -2.67 -5.47
CA VAL A 492 -14.90 -1.82 -4.29
C VAL A 492 -15.75 -0.55 -4.39
N PRO A 493 -16.25 -0.02 -3.25
CA PRO A 493 -16.95 1.27 -3.23
C PRO A 493 -15.97 2.42 -3.51
N LEU A 494 -16.46 3.66 -3.43
CA LEU A 494 -15.66 4.83 -3.82
C LEU A 494 -14.40 5.01 -2.98
N VAL A 495 -14.54 4.95 -1.66
CA VAL A 495 -13.44 5.01 -0.67
C VAL A 495 -13.92 4.63 0.73
N LYS A 496 -12.98 4.33 1.63
CA LYS A 496 -13.24 3.95 3.03
C LYS A 496 -12.38 4.75 4.01
N GLY A 497 -12.78 4.71 5.29
CA GLY A 497 -12.07 5.30 6.43
C GLY A 497 -12.37 4.56 7.72
N TRP A 498 -11.52 4.77 8.72
CA TRP A 498 -11.57 4.04 9.99
C TRP A 498 -11.16 4.92 11.17
N LEU A 499 -11.77 4.68 12.33
CA LEU A 499 -11.31 5.23 13.59
C LEU A 499 -11.74 4.36 14.77
N ARG A 500 -10.79 3.96 15.59
CA ARG A 500 -11.06 3.58 16.98
C ARG A 500 -11.20 4.85 17.82
N VAL A 501 -12.36 5.08 18.43
CA VAL A 501 -12.68 6.34 19.10
C VAL A 501 -11.78 6.61 20.30
N SER A 502 -11.25 5.59 20.99
CA SER A 502 -10.23 5.82 22.01
C SER A 502 -8.92 6.41 21.47
N ASN A 503 -8.64 6.29 20.17
CA ASN A 503 -7.52 6.91 19.48
C ASN A 503 -7.90 8.24 18.80
N ARG A 504 -8.98 8.90 19.23
CA ARG A 504 -9.52 10.10 18.56
C ARG A 504 -8.61 11.34 18.60
N LYS A 505 -7.65 11.42 19.54
CA LYS A 505 -6.81 12.61 19.76
C LYS A 505 -6.10 13.06 18.48
N VAL A 506 -6.47 14.24 18.00
CA VAL A 506 -5.81 14.92 16.88
C VAL A 506 -4.70 15.83 17.42
N HIS A 507 -3.51 15.74 16.85
CA HIS A 507 -2.38 16.61 17.19
C HIS A 507 -2.44 17.86 16.31
N VAL A 508 -3.26 18.83 16.72
CA VAL A 508 -3.54 20.04 15.91
C VAL A 508 -2.31 20.91 15.64
N GLU A 509 -1.33 20.87 16.56
CA GLU A 509 -0.05 21.59 16.43
C GLU A 509 0.94 20.88 15.49
N ASN A 510 0.67 19.64 15.08
CA ASN A 510 1.57 18.92 14.18
C ASN A 510 1.48 19.52 12.76
N PRO A 511 2.60 19.83 12.08
CA PRO A 511 2.57 20.44 10.75
C PRO A 511 1.90 19.57 9.67
N ARG A 512 1.80 18.25 9.90
CA ARG A 512 1.08 17.30 9.03
C ARG A 512 -0.44 17.38 9.20
N HIS A 513 -0.93 17.95 10.31
CA HIS A 513 -2.36 18.17 10.48
C HIS A 513 -2.88 19.19 9.47
N LYS A 514 -4.02 18.87 8.87
CA LYS A 514 -4.84 19.77 8.07
C LYS A 514 -6.30 19.54 8.45
N SER A 515 -7.15 20.54 8.25
CA SER A 515 -8.61 20.39 8.49
C SER A 515 -9.24 19.24 7.70
N TRP A 516 -8.65 18.91 6.55
CA TRP A 516 -9.06 17.81 5.66
C TRP A 516 -8.22 16.53 5.80
N LEU A 517 -7.25 16.51 6.72
CA LEU A 517 -6.42 15.35 7.03
C LEU A 517 -6.02 15.38 8.52
N PRO A 518 -6.87 14.85 9.42
CA PRO A 518 -6.59 14.86 10.85
C PRO A 518 -5.33 14.02 11.14
N HIS A 519 -4.33 14.62 11.78
CA HIS A 519 -3.09 13.93 12.12
C HIS A 519 -3.15 13.36 13.53
N ARG A 520 -2.85 12.07 13.65
CA ARG A 520 -2.84 11.32 14.92
C ARG A 520 -1.52 10.61 15.03
N GLU A 521 -0.86 10.65 16.19
CA GLU A 521 0.40 9.94 16.40
C GLU A 521 0.21 8.47 16.77
N TYR A 522 -0.97 8.10 17.29
CA TYR A 522 -1.30 6.75 17.78
C TYR A 522 -0.34 6.24 18.87
N LEU A 523 0.06 7.12 19.78
CA LEU A 523 0.88 6.77 20.93
C LEU A 523 0.00 6.20 22.06
N SER A 524 0.56 5.35 22.90
CA SER A 524 -0.11 4.82 24.09
C SER A 524 -0.61 5.93 25.02
N THR A 525 0.13 7.05 25.09
CA THR A 525 -0.21 8.25 25.87
C THR A 525 -1.29 9.13 25.24
N ASP A 526 -1.68 8.87 23.99
CA ASP A 526 -2.75 9.60 23.30
C ASP A 526 -4.13 9.01 23.53
N VAL A 527 -4.22 7.83 24.15
CA VAL A 527 -5.47 7.11 24.37
C VAL A 527 -6.41 7.92 25.26
N GLN A 528 -7.62 8.16 24.76
CA GLN A 528 -8.69 8.82 25.49
C GLN A 528 -9.83 7.82 25.71
N PRO A 529 -10.11 7.38 26.94
CA PRO A 529 -11.17 6.41 27.19
C PRO A 529 -12.54 6.83 26.65
N VAL A 530 -13.36 5.85 26.30
CA VAL A 530 -14.78 6.02 25.93
C VAL A 530 -15.61 5.51 27.09
N LYS A 531 -16.47 6.37 27.62
CA LYS A 531 -17.33 6.11 28.77
C LYS A 531 -18.79 6.09 28.34
N THR A 532 -19.54 5.16 28.91
CA THR A 532 -20.99 5.09 28.74
C THR A 532 -21.66 6.40 29.15
N GLY A 533 -22.56 6.90 28.31
CA GLY A 533 -23.32 8.13 28.56
C GLY A 533 -22.64 9.44 28.12
N GLU A 534 -21.37 9.41 27.72
CA GLU A 534 -20.68 10.58 27.15
C GLU A 534 -20.80 10.60 25.61
N ILE A 535 -20.87 11.80 25.04
CA ILE A 535 -20.86 12.04 23.59
C ILE A 535 -19.47 12.54 23.18
N TYR A 536 -18.89 11.94 22.14
CA TYR A 536 -17.57 12.27 21.63
C TYR A 536 -17.65 12.81 20.21
N ALA A 537 -17.18 14.04 20.02
CA ALA A 537 -16.93 14.59 18.69
C ALA A 537 -15.62 14.02 18.13
N VAL A 538 -15.65 13.42 16.94
CA VAL A 538 -14.50 12.75 16.33
C VAL A 538 -14.39 13.04 14.84
N ASP A 539 -13.15 13.18 14.36
CA ASP A 539 -12.82 13.32 12.93
C ASP A 539 -12.27 12.00 12.36
N VAL A 540 -13.00 11.36 11.46
CA VAL A 540 -12.60 10.12 10.79
C VAL A 540 -11.95 10.45 9.45
N GLU A 541 -10.69 10.05 9.27
CA GLU A 541 -10.01 10.13 7.96
C GLU A 541 -10.62 9.09 7.02
N LEU A 542 -11.10 9.54 5.87
CA LEU A 542 -11.29 8.68 4.70
C LEU A 542 -10.10 8.90 3.77
N TRP A 543 -9.67 7.83 3.12
CA TRP A 543 -8.52 7.91 2.24
C TRP A 543 -8.78 8.82 1.03
N PRO A 544 -7.71 9.27 0.33
CA PRO A 544 -7.86 10.05 -0.89
C PRO A 544 -8.78 9.38 -1.90
N THR A 545 -9.58 10.17 -2.62
CA THR A 545 -10.47 9.65 -3.66
C THR A 545 -10.61 10.61 -4.84
N ASN A 546 -11.14 10.08 -5.93
CA ASN A 546 -11.60 10.82 -7.10
C ASN A 546 -12.92 10.21 -7.60
N VAL A 547 -13.90 11.05 -7.93
CA VAL A 547 -15.08 10.68 -8.72
C VAL A 547 -15.64 11.91 -9.42
N VAL A 548 -16.15 11.73 -10.63
CA VAL A 548 -17.01 12.71 -11.30
C VAL A 548 -18.43 12.18 -11.24
N VAL A 549 -19.24 12.77 -10.36
CA VAL A 549 -20.64 12.38 -10.15
C VAL A 549 -21.47 13.03 -11.24
N ASP A 550 -22.13 12.21 -12.05
CA ASP A 550 -23.03 12.69 -13.11
C ASP A 550 -24.25 13.42 -12.52
N LYS A 551 -24.83 14.33 -13.29
CA LYS A 551 -26.14 14.91 -12.96
C LYS A 551 -27.17 13.81 -12.72
N GLY A 552 -27.87 13.88 -11.60
CA GLY A 552 -28.83 12.86 -11.16
C GLY A 552 -28.21 11.73 -10.31
N GLY A 553 -26.88 11.60 -10.30
CA GLY A 553 -26.16 10.69 -9.43
C GLY A 553 -26.21 11.14 -7.96
N LYS A 554 -25.80 10.26 -7.05
CA LYS A 554 -25.79 10.51 -5.60
C LYS A 554 -24.50 10.04 -4.96
N ILE A 555 -24.17 10.67 -3.84
CA ILE A 555 -23.19 10.16 -2.89
C ILE A 555 -23.94 9.58 -1.68
N VAL A 556 -23.50 8.42 -1.24
CA VAL A 556 -23.99 7.76 -0.03
C VAL A 556 -22.83 7.60 0.95
N PHE A 557 -23.04 8.04 2.19
CA PHE A 557 -22.10 7.93 3.29
C PHE A 557 -22.63 6.94 4.33
N GLU A 558 -21.90 5.87 4.57
CA GLU A 558 -22.24 4.85 5.55
C GLU A 558 -21.37 4.98 6.79
N VAL A 559 -22.00 4.85 7.96
CA VAL A 559 -21.31 4.68 9.25
C VAL A 559 -21.64 3.30 9.78
N ALA A 560 -20.62 2.46 9.91
CA ALA A 560 -20.70 1.06 10.26
C ALA A 560 -19.87 0.73 11.51
N SER A 561 -20.11 -0.46 12.06
CA SER A 561 -19.37 -1.00 13.21
C SER A 561 -18.44 -2.17 12.85
N GLY A 562 -18.22 -2.39 11.56
CA GLY A 562 -17.36 -3.45 11.03
C GLY A 562 -17.13 -3.27 9.53
N ASP A 563 -16.35 -4.19 8.95
CA ASP A 563 -16.10 -4.19 7.50
C ASP A 563 -17.38 -4.37 6.69
N THR A 564 -17.46 -3.62 5.59
CA THR A 564 -18.58 -3.64 4.65
C THR A 564 -18.10 -4.01 3.24
N GLN A 565 -18.95 -3.89 2.23
CA GLN A 565 -18.64 -4.24 0.84
C GLN A 565 -17.29 -3.68 0.36
N GLY A 566 -16.57 -4.49 -0.43
CA GLY A 566 -15.25 -4.14 -0.95
C GLY A 566 -14.08 -4.33 0.02
N SER A 567 -14.29 -4.82 1.25
CA SER A 567 -13.17 -5.12 2.16
C SER A 567 -12.39 -6.39 1.78
N GLY A 568 -13.00 -7.36 1.08
CA GLY A 568 -12.32 -8.57 0.60
C GLY A 568 -11.51 -9.29 1.69
N ILE A 569 -10.21 -9.43 1.47
CA ILE A 569 -9.26 -10.03 2.43
C ILE A 569 -8.68 -9.02 3.44
N PHE A 570 -8.99 -7.73 3.32
CA PHE A 570 -8.48 -6.64 4.17
C PHE A 570 -9.44 -6.34 5.32
N GLN A 571 -9.67 -7.35 6.17
CA GLN A 571 -10.65 -7.28 7.26
C GLN A 571 -10.01 -7.01 8.63
N HIS A 572 -10.85 -6.49 9.53
CA HIS A 572 -10.59 -6.06 10.90
C HIS A 572 -11.43 -6.91 11.87
N SER A 573 -11.14 -8.21 11.93
CA SER A 573 -11.97 -9.23 12.59
C SER A 573 -11.27 -9.95 13.74
N SER A 574 -10.18 -9.38 14.29
CA SER A 574 -9.51 -9.98 15.46
C SER A 574 -10.36 -9.83 16.73
N ASP A 575 -10.78 -10.95 17.32
CA ASP A 575 -11.47 -10.98 18.61
C ASP A 575 -10.57 -10.56 19.78
N VAL A 576 -9.24 -10.55 19.58
CA VAL A 576 -8.26 -10.07 20.58
C VAL A 576 -8.19 -8.55 20.56
N ASP A 577 -8.23 -7.94 19.37
CA ASP A 577 -8.23 -6.48 19.21
C ASP A 577 -9.63 -5.88 19.44
N ARG A 578 -10.69 -6.63 19.10
CA ARG A 578 -12.10 -6.21 19.13
C ARG A 578 -12.98 -7.13 20.00
N PRO A 579 -12.63 -7.40 21.27
CA PRO A 579 -13.36 -8.37 22.09
C PRO A 579 -14.78 -7.90 22.39
N ALA A 580 -15.74 -8.83 22.32
CA ALA A 580 -17.16 -8.53 22.51
C ALA A 580 -17.48 -7.87 23.85
N ILE A 581 -16.75 -8.22 24.92
CA ILE A 581 -16.93 -7.62 26.25
C ILE A 581 -16.76 -6.09 26.26
N LYS A 582 -15.96 -5.55 25.32
CA LYS A 582 -15.62 -4.12 25.23
C LYS A 582 -16.46 -3.37 24.19
N PHE A 583 -16.84 -4.05 23.11
CA PHE A 583 -17.45 -3.41 21.93
C PHE A 583 -18.92 -3.79 21.68
N ALA A 584 -19.45 -4.87 22.25
CA ALA A 584 -20.83 -5.28 22.00
C ALA A 584 -21.83 -4.28 22.61
N GLY A 585 -22.89 -3.97 21.88
CA GLY A 585 -23.84 -2.93 22.24
C GLY A 585 -24.46 -2.24 21.03
N LEU A 586 -24.85 -0.99 21.23
CA LEU A 586 -25.23 -0.06 20.16
C LEU A 586 -24.20 1.07 20.08
N ASN A 587 -23.82 1.42 18.85
CA ASN A 587 -23.19 2.69 18.54
C ASN A 587 -24.27 3.70 18.19
N ASN A 588 -24.09 4.94 18.62
CA ASN A 588 -25.07 6.01 18.49
C ASN A 588 -24.46 7.21 17.78
N ILE A 589 -25.20 7.84 16.88
CA ILE A 589 -24.90 9.16 16.28
C ILE A 589 -25.94 10.15 16.81
N HIS A 590 -25.47 11.26 17.37
CA HIS A 590 -26.32 12.25 18.04
C HIS A 590 -26.48 13.51 17.20
N PHE A 591 -27.73 13.91 17.00
CA PHE A 591 -28.15 15.15 16.35
C PHE A 591 -28.77 16.07 17.40
N GLY A 592 -28.59 17.37 17.23
CA GLY A 592 -29.17 18.37 18.13
C GLY A 592 -28.38 19.68 18.10
N GLN A 593 -28.84 20.65 18.88
CA GLN A 593 -28.19 21.96 18.98
C GLN A 593 -26.73 21.82 19.44
N GLY A 594 -25.78 22.33 18.65
CA GLY A 594 -24.35 22.26 18.93
C GLY A 594 -23.66 20.94 18.55
N LEU A 595 -24.40 19.96 18.00
CA LEU A 595 -23.87 18.68 17.54
C LEU A 595 -23.91 18.61 16.01
N GLU A 596 -22.87 19.11 15.37
CA GLU A 596 -22.74 19.03 13.91
C GLU A 596 -22.23 17.64 13.50
N ASN A 597 -22.90 16.98 12.56
CA ASN A 597 -22.38 15.77 11.92
C ASN A 597 -22.25 16.05 10.44
N TYR A 598 -21.08 15.84 9.83
CA TYR A 598 -20.87 16.12 8.41
C TYR A 598 -19.76 15.26 7.82
N VAL A 599 -19.81 15.10 6.50
CA VAL A 599 -18.65 14.68 5.70
C VAL A 599 -18.19 15.87 4.85
N THR A 600 -16.90 16.15 4.88
CA THR A 600 -16.29 17.20 4.07
C THR A 600 -15.80 16.60 2.76
N LEU A 601 -16.44 16.97 1.65
CA LEU A 601 -16.10 16.50 0.31
C LEU A 601 -15.19 17.52 -0.41
N PRO A 602 -14.08 17.09 -1.02
CA PRO A 602 -13.17 17.96 -1.76
C PRO A 602 -13.72 18.23 -3.17
N VAL A 603 -14.67 19.17 -3.28
CA VAL A 603 -15.29 19.54 -4.56
C VAL A 603 -14.27 20.30 -5.41
N ILE A 604 -14.16 19.94 -6.69
CA ILE A 604 -13.29 20.64 -7.63
C ILE A 604 -14.16 21.52 -8.54
N PRO A 605 -14.07 22.86 -8.44
CA PRO A 605 -14.72 23.76 -9.38
C PRO A 605 -14.24 23.50 -10.81
N SER A 606 -15.15 23.70 -11.77
CA SER A 606 -14.80 23.73 -13.19
C SER A 606 -13.73 24.82 -13.45
N LYS A 607 -12.83 24.54 -14.39
CA LYS A 607 -11.76 25.46 -14.76
C LYS A 607 -12.28 26.67 -15.52
#